data_AF-A0A7S0CI42-F1
#
_entry.id   AF-A0A7S0CI42-F1
#
_cell.length_a   1.000
_cell.length_b   1.000
_cell.length_c   1.000
_cell.angle_alpha   90.00
_cell.angle_beta   90.00
_cell.angle_gamma   90.00
#
_symmetry.space_group_name_H-M   'P 1'
#
loop_
_entity.id
_entity.type
_entity.pdbx_description
1 polymer ?
#
loop_
_entity_poly.entity_id
_entity_poly.type
_entity_poly.pdbx_seq_one_letter_code
_entity_poly.pdbx_strand_id
1 'polypeptide(L)'
;ETETREMIYKYVAFGSFKQSKIQPCRHKTSLCPDRCSHAQKLYVFELSDISVEPGTSKQRKFCTPLTLGKEFCISEKDMGTWVDIANNLTENDQVAIEWQHDYVTRNGCSGPER
;
A
#
# COMPACT_ATOMS: atom_id res chain seq x y z
N GLU A 1 -3.05 -0.84 -25.50
CA GLU A 1 -3.36 -1.98 -24.62
C GLU A 1 -4.56 -1.62 -23.77
N THR A 2 -5.50 -2.54 -23.58
CA THR A 2 -6.72 -2.27 -22.80
C THR A 2 -6.42 -2.56 -21.33
N GLU A 3 -6.20 -1.50 -20.55
CA GLU A 3 -6.17 -1.57 -19.09
C GLU A 3 -7.53 -1.23 -18.54
N THR A 4 -8.08 -2.11 -17.69
CA THR A 4 -9.31 -1.85 -16.97
C THR A 4 -8.99 -1.72 -15.49
N ARG A 5 -9.44 -0.64 -14.86
CA ARG A 5 -9.35 -0.42 -13.42
C ARG A 5 -10.74 -0.38 -12.81
N GLU A 6 -10.95 -1.17 -11.77
CA GLU A 6 -12.17 -1.14 -10.98
C GLU A 6 -11.83 -0.80 -9.52
N MET A 7 -12.37 0.31 -9.02
CA MET A 7 -12.14 0.69 -7.62
C MET A 7 -12.76 -0.36 -6.68
N ILE A 8 -11.94 -0.83 -5.73
CA ILE A 8 -12.35 -1.73 -4.67
C ILE A 8 -12.72 -0.91 -3.42
N TYR A 9 -11.78 -0.08 -2.97
CA TYR A 9 -11.93 0.81 -1.82
C TYR A 9 -11.07 2.05 -2.01
N LYS A 10 -11.55 3.19 -1.54
CA LYS A 10 -10.75 4.40 -1.33
C LYS A 10 -10.61 4.64 0.16
N TYR A 11 -9.44 5.08 0.58
CA TYR A 11 -9.10 5.31 1.97
C TYR A 11 -8.57 6.73 2.15
N VAL A 12 -9.03 7.36 3.23
CA VAL A 12 -8.43 8.59 3.76
C VAL A 12 -8.16 8.33 5.22
N ALA A 13 -6.90 8.42 5.65
CA ALA A 13 -6.50 8.15 7.01
C ALA A 13 -5.63 9.27 7.57
N PHE A 14 -5.71 9.44 8.88
CA PHE A 14 -4.82 10.32 9.64
C PHE A 14 -4.05 9.46 10.64
N GLY A 15 -2.79 9.76 10.83
CA GLY A 15 -1.96 8.99 11.75
C GLY A 15 -0.58 9.59 11.96
N SER A 16 0.24 8.86 12.70
CA SER A 16 1.62 9.21 12.97
C SER A 16 2.58 8.28 12.25
N PHE A 17 3.69 8.83 11.76
CA PHE A 17 4.81 8.02 11.31
C PHE A 17 5.51 7.40 12.52
N LYS A 18 5.73 6.08 12.50
CA LYS A 18 6.50 5.38 13.54
C LYS A 18 7.95 5.24 13.14
N GLN A 19 8.20 4.59 12.02
CA GLN A 19 9.55 4.25 11.59
C GLN A 19 9.59 3.80 10.14
N SER A 20 10.78 3.81 9.56
CA SER A 20 11.06 3.05 8.35
C SER A 20 11.77 1.75 8.68
N LYS A 21 11.41 0.66 8.01
CA LYS A 21 12.05 -0.66 8.19
C LYS A 21 12.30 -1.31 6.84
N ILE A 22 13.37 -2.09 6.74
CA ILE A 22 13.61 -2.92 5.56
C ILE A 22 12.90 -4.26 5.75
N GLN A 23 11.98 -4.61 4.86
CA GLN A 23 11.43 -5.95 4.78
C GLN A 23 12.42 -6.83 4.00
N PRO A 24 12.96 -7.92 4.59
CA PRO A 24 13.88 -8.80 3.88
C PRO A 24 13.15 -9.70 2.86
N CYS A 25 13.81 -9.99 1.73
CA CYS A 25 13.33 -11.03 0.79
C CYS A 25 13.40 -12.39 1.51
N ARG A 26 12.32 -13.18 1.45
CA ARG A 26 12.26 -14.50 2.12
C ARG A 26 12.98 -15.61 1.34
N HIS A 27 13.63 -15.29 0.23
CA HIS A 27 14.36 -16.25 -0.63
C HIS A 27 13.53 -17.46 -1.09
N LYS A 28 12.23 -17.25 -1.32
CA LYS A 28 11.28 -18.34 -1.66
C LYS A 28 10.99 -18.48 -3.17
N THR A 29 11.67 -17.71 -4.01
CA THR A 29 11.48 -17.76 -5.47
C THR A 29 12.82 -17.92 -6.17
N SER A 30 12.80 -18.52 -7.36
CA SER A 30 14.00 -18.68 -8.21
C SER A 30 14.60 -17.37 -8.70
N LEU A 31 13.90 -16.26 -8.50
CA LEU A 31 14.32 -14.90 -8.85
C LEU A 31 15.14 -14.23 -7.73
N CYS A 32 15.25 -14.84 -6.56
CA CYS A 32 16.08 -14.33 -5.46
C CYS A 32 17.59 -14.55 -5.74
N PRO A 33 18.48 -13.68 -5.24
CA PRO A 33 18.20 -12.49 -4.43
C PRO A 33 17.92 -11.22 -5.25
N ASP A 34 18.47 -11.10 -6.45
CA ASP A 34 18.58 -9.80 -7.14
C ASP A 34 17.34 -9.40 -7.95
N ARG A 35 16.48 -10.35 -8.33
CA ARG A 35 15.33 -10.13 -9.21
C ARG A 35 13.98 -10.36 -8.53
N CYS A 36 13.95 -10.67 -7.23
CA CYS A 36 12.71 -10.98 -6.52
C CYS A 36 11.85 -9.74 -6.23
N SER A 37 12.45 -8.54 -6.17
CA SER A 37 11.81 -7.29 -5.75
C SER A 37 11.04 -7.36 -4.42
N HIS A 38 11.26 -8.40 -3.61
CA HIS A 38 10.56 -8.59 -2.32
C HIS A 38 11.26 -7.89 -1.16
N ALA A 39 12.56 -7.61 -1.29
CA ALA A 39 13.28 -6.79 -0.32
C ALA A 39 12.96 -5.32 -0.61
N GLN A 40 12.23 -4.67 0.30
CA GLN A 40 11.76 -3.30 0.10
C GLN A 40 11.79 -2.51 1.40
N LYS A 41 12.03 -1.20 1.29
CA LYS A 41 11.82 -0.28 2.40
C LYS A 41 10.32 -0.07 2.61
N LEU A 42 9.90 -0.16 3.86
CA LEU A 42 8.53 0.06 4.30
C LEU A 42 8.51 1.26 5.24
N TYR A 43 7.49 2.10 5.08
CA TYR A 43 7.15 3.18 6.01
C TYR A 43 5.98 2.70 6.86
N VAL A 44 6.15 2.74 8.18
CA VAL A 44 5.18 2.24 9.16
C VAL A 44 4.46 3.42 9.79
N PHE A 45 3.13 3.38 9.73
CA PHE A 45 2.24 4.38 10.28
C PHE A 45 1.31 3.76 11.32
N GLU A 46 1.02 4.51 12.36
CA GLU A 46 -0.07 4.22 13.29
C GLU A 46 -1.25 5.12 12.95
N LEU A 47 -2.33 4.51 12.46
CA LEU A 47 -3.52 5.25 12.06
C LEU A 47 -4.38 5.56 13.28
N SER A 48 -4.65 6.84 13.51
CA SER A 48 -5.58 7.32 14.55
C SER A 48 -7.01 7.41 14.04
N ASP A 49 -7.19 7.73 12.76
CA ASP A 49 -8.51 7.82 12.12
C ASP A 49 -8.46 7.29 10.68
N ILE A 50 -9.57 6.72 10.22
CA ILE A 50 -9.70 6.20 8.85
C ILE A 50 -11.14 6.29 8.36
N SER A 51 -11.30 6.88 7.19
CA SER A 51 -12.51 6.83 6.39
C SER A 51 -12.31 5.88 5.22
N VAL A 52 -13.28 5.00 5.00
CA VAL A 52 -13.26 3.99 3.94
C VAL A 52 -14.48 4.17 3.06
N GLU A 53 -14.23 4.44 1.77
CA GLU A 53 -15.28 4.54 0.76
C GLU A 53 -15.28 3.27 -0.10
N PRO A 54 -16.41 2.54 -0.18
CA PRO A 54 -16.50 1.35 -1.00
C PRO A 54 -16.58 1.67 -2.50
N GLY A 55 -15.80 0.97 -3.30
CA GLY A 55 -15.95 0.99 -4.75
C GLY A 55 -17.00 0.03 -5.30
N THR A 56 -17.20 0.10 -6.62
CA THR A 56 -18.22 -0.67 -7.35
C THR A 56 -17.73 -2.03 -7.83
N SER A 57 -16.44 -2.35 -7.67
CA SER A 57 -15.89 -3.63 -8.14
C SER A 57 -16.55 -4.82 -7.45
N LYS A 58 -16.93 -5.83 -8.25
CA LYS A 58 -17.40 -7.12 -7.73
C LYS A 58 -16.31 -7.88 -6.98
N GLN A 59 -15.04 -7.54 -7.21
CA GLN A 59 -13.88 -8.17 -6.58
C GLN A 59 -13.70 -7.76 -5.12
N ARG A 60 -14.40 -6.71 -4.67
CA ARG A 60 -14.45 -6.27 -3.27
C ARG A 60 -14.75 -7.39 -2.28
N LYS A 61 -15.52 -8.42 -2.68
CA LYS A 61 -15.82 -9.60 -1.86
C LYS A 61 -14.58 -10.39 -1.41
N PHE A 62 -13.43 -10.20 -2.06
CA PHE A 62 -12.16 -10.86 -1.73
C PHE A 62 -11.20 -9.95 -0.93
N CYS A 63 -11.63 -8.73 -0.60
CA CYS A 63 -10.81 -7.77 0.12
C CYS A 63 -11.46 -7.39 1.44
N THR A 64 -10.72 -7.55 2.54
CA THR A 64 -11.11 -7.01 3.84
C THR A 64 -10.63 -5.56 3.92
N PRO A 65 -11.51 -4.58 4.21
CA PRO A 65 -11.09 -3.20 4.36
C PRO A 65 -10.15 -3.05 5.56
N LEU A 66 -9.28 -2.03 5.49
CA LEU A 66 -8.42 -1.70 6.62
C LEU A 66 -9.26 -1.24 7.83
N THR A 67 -8.82 -1.63 9.02
CA THR A 67 -9.45 -1.26 10.31
C THR A 67 -8.45 -0.53 11.19
N LEU A 68 -8.93 0.39 12.02
CA LEU A 68 -8.11 1.07 13.04
C LEU A 68 -7.42 0.08 13.99
N GLY A 69 -6.33 0.54 14.61
CA GLY A 69 -5.57 -0.22 15.60
C GLY A 69 -4.55 -1.21 15.02
N LYS A 70 -4.34 -1.21 13.71
CA LYS A 70 -3.25 -1.96 13.05
C LYS A 70 -2.21 -1.01 12.50
N GLU A 71 -0.95 -1.41 12.58
CA GLU A 71 0.13 -0.73 11.85
C GLU A 71 -0.15 -0.79 10.35
N PHE A 72 -0.15 0.37 9.71
CA PHE A 72 -0.25 0.48 8.28
C PHE A 72 1.14 0.61 7.68
N CYS A 73 1.49 -0.30 6.78
CA CYS A 73 2.79 -0.30 6.11
C CYS A 73 2.59 0.05 4.64
N ILE A 74 3.35 1.03 4.16
CA ILE A 74 3.39 1.42 2.76
C ILE A 74 4.79 1.12 2.22
N SER A 75 4.88 0.43 1.09
CA SER A 75 6.18 0.17 0.47
C SER A 75 6.71 1.41 -0.24
N GLU A 76 8.03 1.53 -0.35
CA GLU A 76 8.66 2.60 -1.10
C GLU A 76 8.19 2.67 -2.57
N LYS A 77 7.85 1.52 -3.17
CA LYS A 77 7.29 1.46 -4.51
C LYS A 77 5.92 2.14 -4.58
N ASP A 78 5.09 1.97 -3.56
CA ASP A 78 3.72 2.50 -3.52
C ASP A 78 3.69 3.98 -3.11
N MET A 79 4.81 4.53 -2.58
CA MET A 79 4.90 5.95 -2.24
C MET A 79 4.92 6.87 -3.46
N GLY A 80 5.39 6.38 -4.63
CA GLY A 80 5.48 7.18 -5.85
C GLY A 80 6.21 8.51 -5.63
N THR A 81 5.52 9.63 -5.86
CA THR A 81 6.08 10.99 -5.69
C THR A 81 6.28 11.40 -4.23
N TRP A 82 5.74 10.66 -3.27
CA TRP A 82 5.83 10.96 -1.84
C TRP A 82 7.08 10.37 -1.17
N VAL A 83 7.91 9.63 -1.91
CA VAL A 83 9.07 8.92 -1.33
C VAL A 83 10.05 9.86 -0.63
N ASP A 84 10.33 11.03 -1.21
CA ASP A 84 11.26 12.00 -0.63
C ASP A 84 10.69 12.59 0.66
N ILE A 85 9.38 12.82 0.71
CA ILE A 85 8.71 13.30 1.93
C ILE A 85 8.76 12.21 3.00
N ALA A 86 8.42 10.97 2.63
CA ALA A 86 8.45 9.83 3.54
C ALA A 86 9.85 9.54 4.11
N ASN A 87 10.91 9.77 3.32
CA ASN A 87 12.30 9.65 3.75
C ASN A 87 12.72 10.68 4.79
N ASN A 88 12.05 11.84 4.83
CA ASN A 88 12.35 12.93 5.76
C ASN A 88 11.43 12.95 6.98
N LEU A 89 10.47 12.03 7.08
CA LEU A 89 9.60 11.91 8.25
C LEU A 89 10.38 11.49 9.49
N THR A 90 10.07 12.13 10.60
CA THR A 90 10.55 11.81 11.93
C THR A 90 9.45 11.11 12.74
N GLU A 91 9.85 10.32 13.73
CA GLU A 91 8.91 9.59 14.57
C GLU A 91 7.90 10.55 15.23
N ASN A 92 6.63 10.16 15.20
CA ASN A 92 5.46 10.93 15.64
C ASN A 92 4.99 12.06 14.72
N ASP A 93 5.64 12.28 13.56
CA ASP A 93 5.13 13.23 12.57
C ASP A 93 3.72 12.84 12.13
N GLN A 94 2.82 13.83 12.18
CA GLN A 94 1.42 13.65 11.80
C GLN A 94 1.28 13.73 10.28
N VAL A 95 0.60 12.75 9.71
CA VAL A 95 0.40 12.63 8.27
C VAL A 95 -1.05 12.36 7.93
N ALA A 96 -1.48 12.92 6.81
CA ALA A 96 -2.70 12.52 6.12
C ALA A 96 -2.29 11.60 4.97
N ILE A 97 -2.94 10.44 4.89
CA ILE A 97 -2.63 9.40 3.92
C ILE A 97 -3.92 9.12 3.14
N GLU A 98 -3.86 9.30 1.83
CA GLU A 98 -4.95 8.95 0.91
C GLU A 98 -4.42 7.91 -0.08
N TRP A 99 -5.17 6.82 -0.26
CA TRP A 99 -4.85 5.81 -1.26
C TRP A 99 -6.10 5.09 -1.76
N GLN A 100 -5.97 4.42 -2.90
CA GLN A 100 -7.05 3.68 -3.53
C GLN A 100 -6.60 2.25 -3.81
N HIS A 101 -7.42 1.27 -3.47
CA HIS A 101 -7.23 -0.10 -3.94
C HIS A 101 -8.01 -0.31 -5.22
N ASP A 102 -7.32 -0.59 -6.31
CA ASP A 102 -7.90 -0.91 -7.61
C ASP A 102 -7.74 -2.38 -7.93
N TYR A 103 -8.74 -2.98 -8.56
CA TYR A 103 -8.57 -4.23 -9.28
C TYR A 103 -8.19 -3.89 -10.72
N VAL A 104 -6.93 -4.15 -11.06
CA VAL A 104 -6.39 -3.81 -12.38
C VAL A 104 -6.31 -5.08 -13.21
N THR A 105 -6.79 -5.00 -14.45
CA THR A 105 -6.64 -6.05 -15.45
C THR A 105 -5.84 -5.52 -16.64
N ARG A 106 -4.69 -6.13 -16.92
CA ARG A 106 -3.80 -5.78 -18.04
C ARG A 106 -3.30 -7.06 -18.70
N ASN A 107 -3.43 -7.15 -20.03
CA ASN A 107 -2.92 -8.27 -20.84
C ASN A 107 -3.38 -9.66 -20.35
N GLY A 108 -4.62 -9.76 -19.85
CA GLY A 108 -5.19 -11.02 -19.34
C GLY A 108 -4.77 -11.40 -17.90
N CYS A 109 -3.88 -10.62 -17.28
CA CYS A 109 -3.53 -10.75 -15.87
C CYS A 109 -4.31 -9.73 -15.04
N SER A 110 -4.79 -10.16 -13.87
CA SER A 110 -5.58 -9.32 -12.98
C SER A 110 -5.08 -9.40 -11.54
N GLY A 111 -5.06 -8.28 -10.84
CA GLY A 111 -4.63 -8.22 -9.45
C GLY A 111 -4.96 -6.89 -8.78
N PRO A 112 -4.90 -6.85 -7.45
CA PRO A 112 -5.05 -5.60 -6.70
C PRO A 112 -3.79 -4.74 -6.82
N GLU A 113 -3.96 -3.45 -7.09
CA GLU A 113 -2.92 -2.41 -7.04
C GLU A 113 -3.33 -1.30 -6.07
N ARG A 114 -2.34 -0.52 -5.60
CA ARG A 114 -2.50 0.59 -4.64
C ARG A 114 -1.80 1.83 -5.13
#